data_AF-A0AA88HUH0-F1
#
_entry.id   AF-A0AA88HUH0-F1
#
_cell.length_a   1.000
_cell.length_b   1.000
_cell.length_c   1.000
_cell.angle_alpha   90.00
_cell.angle_beta   90.00
_cell.angle_gamma   90.00
#
_symmetry.space_group_name_H-M   'P 1'
#
loop_
_entity.id
_entity.type
_entity.pdbx_description
1 polymer ?
#
loop_
_entity_poly.entity_id
_entity_poly.type
_entity_poly.pdbx_seq_one_letter_code
_entity_poly.pdbx_strand_id
1 'polypeptide(L)' 'MLQAINKDVPRHDVLCVVGDLNAEVGADHQYCPEAMGRHGIGVINENGALLVDYVLSNDLIIDGTRFEHKKIHK' A
#
# COMPACT_ATOMS: atom_id res chain seq x y z
N MET A 1 -7.44 -0.38 -14.19
CA MET A 1 -6.88 0.93 -14.57
C MET A 1 -5.44 1.08 -14.07
N LEU A 2 -5.19 1.02 -12.75
CA LEU A 2 -3.83 1.13 -12.18
C LEU A 2 -2.82 0.12 -12.76
N GLN A 3 -3.24 -1.15 -12.92
CA GLN A 3 -2.40 -2.19 -13.53
C GLN A 3 -1.94 -1.91 -14.97
N ALA A 4 -2.72 -1.13 -15.73
CA ALA A 4 -2.34 -0.78 -17.10
C ALA A 4 -1.26 0.31 -17.09
N ILE A 5 -1.43 1.33 -16.23
CA ILE A 5 -0.50 2.46 -16.10
C ILE A 5 0.90 1.97 -15.69
N ASN A 6 0.98 1.03 -14.74
CA ASN A 6 2.27 0.51 -14.27
C ASN A 6 3.13 -0.13 -15.37
N LYS A 7 2.50 -0.77 -16.36
CA LYS A 7 3.20 -1.45 -17.45
C LYS A 7 3.84 -0.49 -18.43
N ASP A 8 3.29 0.71 -18.52
CA ASP A 8 3.74 1.75 -19.44
C ASP A 8 4.84 2.63 -18.82
N VAL A 9 5.05 2.54 -17.50
CA VAL A 9 6.10 3.29 -16.79
C VAL A 9 7.45 2.59 -16.99
N PRO A 10 8.47 3.28 -17.55
CA PRO A 10 9.80 2.71 -17.68
C PRO A 10 10.41 2.34 -16.32
N ARG A 11 11.17 1.24 -16.27
CA ARG A 11 11.81 0.76 -15.02
C ARG A 11 12.81 1.73 -14.38
N HIS A 12 13.31 2.71 -15.13
CA HIS A 12 14.23 3.72 -14.61
C HIS A 12 13.53 4.91 -13.96
N ASP A 13 12.20 5.00 -14.12
CA ASP A 13 11.38 6.05 -13.54
C ASP A 13 10.82 5.62 -12.18
N VAL A 14 10.51 6.62 -11.34
CA VAL A 14 9.86 6.40 -10.05
C VAL A 14 8.35 6.47 -10.25
N LEU A 15 7.66 5.38 -9.92
CA LEU A 15 6.20 5.33 -9.88
C LEU A 15 5.70 5.63 -8.47
N CYS A 16 4.88 6.66 -8.34
CA CYS A 16 4.17 6.97 -7.11
C CYS A 16 2.67 7.00 -7.39
N VAL A 17 1.91 6.09 -6.75
CA VAL A 17 0.45 6.08 -6.80
C VAL A 17 -0.05 6.78 -5.54
N VAL A 18 -0.65 7.96 -5.72
CA VAL A 18 -1.09 8.82 -4.62
C VAL A 18 -2.58 9.10 -4.76
N GLY A 19 -3.28 9.08 -3.63
CA GLY A 19 -4.70 9.38 -3.55
C GLY A 19 -5.33 8.68 -2.36
N ASP A 20 -6.62 8.92 -2.18
CA ASP A 20 -7.43 8.12 -1.27
C ASP A 20 -7.90 6.86 -1.99
N LEU A 21 -7.33 5.72 -1.60
CA LEU A 21 -7.67 4.41 -2.15
C LEU A 21 -8.78 3.71 -1.34
N ASN A 22 -9.25 4.34 -0.25
CA ASN A 22 -10.26 3.79 0.67
C ASN A 22 -9.93 2.35 1.10
N ALA A 23 -8.64 2.10 1.40
CA ALA A 23 -8.08 0.80 1.68
C ALA A 23 -7.54 0.76 3.12
N GLU A 24 -8.08 -0.14 3.93
CA GLU A 24 -7.54 -0.46 5.24
C GLU A 24 -6.75 -1.75 5.09
N VAL A 25 -5.43 -1.69 5.30
CA VAL A 25 -4.53 -2.85 5.17
C VAL A 25 -4.21 -3.50 6.52
N GLY A 26 -4.73 -2.92 7.60
CA GLY A 26 -4.60 -3.41 8.96
C GLY A 26 -3.25 -3.16 9.62
N ALA A 27 -3.17 -3.49 10.91
CA ALA A 27 -1.96 -3.33 11.71
C ALA A 27 -1.02 -4.55 11.69
N ASP A 28 -1.46 -5.68 11.14
CA ASP A 28 -0.70 -6.93 11.20
C ASP A 28 0.33 -7.03 10.07
N HIS A 29 1.48 -6.41 10.32
CA HIS A 29 2.64 -6.45 9.43
C HIS A 29 3.17 -7.87 9.18
N GLN A 30 2.85 -8.86 10.03
CA GLN A 30 3.36 -10.23 9.86
C GLN A 30 2.79 -10.91 8.61
N TYR A 31 1.62 -10.50 8.13
CA TYR A 31 1.01 -11.09 6.95
C TYR A 31 1.75 -10.73 5.66
N CYS A 32 2.25 -9.49 5.52
CA CYS A 32 2.88 -9.01 4.30
C CYS A 32 4.00 -7.98 4.59
N PRO A 33 5.14 -8.40 5.18
CA PRO A 33 6.19 -7.49 5.61
C PRO A 33 6.94 -6.79 4.47
N GLU A 34 6.88 -7.37 3.26
CA GLU A 34 7.50 -6.83 2.05
C GLU A 34 6.73 -5.62 1.49
N ALA A 35 5.40 -5.63 1.62
CA ALA A 35 4.51 -4.60 1.09
C ALA A 35 4.09 -3.57 2.14
N MET A 36 3.91 -3.97 3.40
CA MET A 36 3.36 -3.12 4.46
C MET A 36 4.41 -2.74 5.49
N GLY A 37 4.26 -1.59 6.13
CA GLY A 37 5.01 -1.20 7.32
C GLY A 37 4.31 -1.57 8.63
N ARG A 38 5.00 -1.30 9.75
CA ARG A 38 4.59 -1.68 11.12
C ARG A 38 3.55 -0.76 11.79
N HIS A 39 3.13 0.31 11.12
CA HIS A 39 2.27 1.35 11.69
C HIS A 39 0.89 1.43 11.03
N GLY A 40 0.51 0.41 10.25
CA GLY A 40 -0.87 0.28 9.79
C GLY A 40 -1.87 0.22 10.95
N ILE A 41 -3.12 0.57 10.67
CA ILE A 41 -4.21 0.66 11.65
C ILE A 41 -5.42 -0.10 11.09
N GLY A 42 -6.27 -0.59 12.00
CA GLY A 42 -7.53 -1.22 11.64
C GLY A 42 -7.38 -2.70 11.28
N VAL A 43 -8.36 -3.20 10.54
CA VAL A 43 -8.44 -4.58 10.04
C VAL A 43 -8.44 -4.50 8.52
N ILE A 44 -7.81 -5.48 7.87
CA ILE A 44 -7.80 -5.52 6.41
C ILE A 44 -9.24 -5.58 5.87
N ASN A 45 -9.60 -4.63 5.00
CA ASN A 45 -10.87 -4.63 4.28
C ASN A 45 -10.69 -5.14 2.84
N GLU A 46 -11.79 -5.28 2.08
CA GLU A 46 -11.73 -5.82 0.71
C GLU A 46 -10.79 -5.00 -0.20
N ASN A 47 -10.85 -3.67 -0.11
CA ASN A 47 -9.96 -2.77 -0.85
C ASN A 47 -8.50 -2.91 -0.39
N GLY A 48 -8.27 -3.13 0.90
CA GLY A 48 -6.97 -3.38 1.48
C GLY A 48 -6.33 -4.65 0.95
N ALA A 49 -7.09 -5.74 0.85
CA ALA A 49 -6.62 -6.97 0.24
C ALA A 49 -6.24 -6.76 -1.23
N LEU A 50 -7.10 -6.10 -2.01
CA LEU A 50 -6.82 -5.77 -3.41
C LEU A 50 -5.59 -4.86 -3.56
N LEU A 51 -5.39 -3.92 -2.62
CA LEU A 51 -4.23 -3.04 -2.62
C LEU A 51 -2.94 -3.81 -2.34
N VAL A 52 -2.95 -4.73 -1.36
CA VAL A 52 -1.78 -5.57 -1.04
C VAL A 52 -1.42 -6.45 -2.24
N ASP A 53 -2.39 -7.11 -2.87
CA ASP A 53 -2.17 -7.92 -4.08
C ASP A 53 -1.59 -7.08 -5.24
N TYR A 54 -2.13 -5.88 -5.45
CA TYR A 54 -1.62 -4.94 -6.46
C TYR A 54 -0.17 -4.54 -6.18
N VAL A 55 0.15 -4.21 -4.93
CA VAL A 55 1.46 -3.75 -4.50
C VAL A 55 2.51 -4.86 -4.68
N LEU A 56 2.20 -6.07 -4.21
CA LEU A 56 3.07 -7.24 -4.35
C LEU A 56 3.30 -7.63 -5.82
N SER A 57 2.26 -7.59 -6.65
CA SER A 57 2.36 -7.95 -8.07
C SER A 57 3.20 -6.98 -8.90
N ASN A 58 3.49 -5.79 -8.38
CA ASN A 58 4.18 -4.71 -9.09
C ASN A 58 5.48 -4.27 -8.40
N ASP A 59 5.99 -5.04 -7.43
CA ASP A 59 7.19 -4.71 -6.64
C ASP A 59 7.11 -3.31 -6.00
N LEU A 60 5.90 -2.90 -5.57
CA LEU A 60 5.65 -1.63 -4.89
C LEU A 60 5.68 -1.81 -3.37
N ILE A 61 5.60 -0.69 -2.66
CA ILE A 61 5.46 -0.66 -1.20
C ILE A 61 4.35 0.31 -0.77
N ILE A 62 3.69 0.02 0.35
CA ILE A 62 2.67 0.89 0.96
C ILE A 62 3.35 1.81 1.97
N ASP A 63 3.64 3.05 1.56
CA ASP A 63 4.36 3.99 2.42
C ASP A 63 3.54 4.48 3.63
N GLY A 64 2.22 4.59 3.47
CA GLY A 64 1.29 5.06 4.53
C GLY A 64 1.21 4.18 5.79
N THR A 65 1.87 3.02 5.79
CA THR A 65 1.97 2.14 6.96
C THR A 65 3.39 2.07 7.55
N ARG A 66 4.37 2.74 6.93
CA ARG A 66 5.80 2.68 7.36
C ARG A 66 6.17 3.67 8.44
N PHE A 67 5.39 4.73 8.61
CA PHE A 67 5.68 5.78 9.58
C PHE A 67 4.58 5.88 10.62
N GLU A 68 4.97 6.23 11.86
CA GLU A 68 3.98 6.47 12.89
C GLU A 68 3.19 7.74 12.58
N HIS A 69 1.88 7.60 12.41
CA HIS A 69 0.99 8.74 12.26
C HIS A 69 0.84 9.48 13.60
N LYS A 70 0.67 10.81 13.54
CA LYS A 70 0.28 11.59 14.71
C LYS A 70 -1.07 11.07 15.23
N LYS A 71 -1.29 11.10 16.54
CA LYS A 71 -2.55 10.65 17.17
C LYS A 71 -3.82 11.31 16.59
N ILE A 72 -3.70 12.52 16.05
CA ILE A 72 -4.82 13.25 15.41
C ILE A 72 -5.19 12.73 14.01
N HIS A 73 -4.36 11.86 13.44
CA HIS A 73 -4.52 11.23 12.13
C HIS A 73 -4.54 9.70 12.25
N LYS A 74 -4.67 9.18 13.48
CA LYS A 74 -4.95 7.77 13.78
C LYS A 74 -6.43 7.61 14.05
#